data_AF-R0I443-F1
#
_entry.id   AF-R0I443-F1
#
_cell.length_a   1.000
_cell.length_b   1.000
_cell.length_c   1.000
_cell.angle_alpha   90.00
_cell.angle_beta   90.00
_cell.angle_gamma   90.00
#
_symmetry.space_group_name_H-M   'P 1'
#
loop_
_entity.id
_entity.type
_entity.pdbx_description
1 polymer ?
#
loop_
_entity_poly.entity_id
_entity_poly.type
_entity_poly.pdbx_seq_one_letter_code
_entity_poly.pdbx_strand_id
1 'polypeptide(L)'
;MLGPQCCENPPVLNPVSGSGHVEEDKGFEDTKSVLEAINNKGITAIGAAGMCWGAKVVMELSKEELIQAAVLLHPTFVTVDDIKCGKAPIVILGAEIDHWTSPALVKQFEDVLASKPE
;
A
#
# COMPACT_ATOMS: atom_id res chain seq x y z
N MET A 1 11.26 9.19 18.66
CA MET A 1 11.12 7.91 19.40
C MET A 1 9.67 7.79 19.81
N LEU A 2 9.04 6.64 19.59
CA LEU A 2 7.64 6.41 19.99
C LEU A 2 7.52 6.49 21.54
N GLY A 3 6.45 7.11 22.04
CA GLY A 3 6.26 7.36 23.47
C GLY A 3 6.05 6.08 24.32
N PRO A 4 6.08 6.20 25.66
CA PRO A 4 5.98 5.07 26.59
C PRO A 4 4.73 4.22 26.40
N GLN A 5 3.66 4.79 25.85
CA GLN A 5 2.42 4.09 25.51
C GLN A 5 2.57 2.98 24.45
N CYS A 6 3.65 2.96 23.65
CA CYS A 6 3.90 1.87 22.70
C CYS A 6 4.31 0.55 23.38
N CYS A 7 4.71 0.58 24.65
CA CYS A 7 5.22 -0.59 25.37
C CYS A 7 4.21 -1.23 26.33
N GLU A 8 3.05 -0.61 26.56
CA GLU A 8 2.09 -1.09 27.58
C GLU A 8 1.27 -2.31 27.11
N ASN A 9 1.17 -2.54 25.79
CA ASN A 9 0.49 -3.70 25.20
C ASN A 9 1.27 -4.24 24.00
N PRO A 10 2.43 -4.89 24.20
CA PRO A 10 3.14 -5.49 23.08
C PRO A 10 2.27 -6.58 22.45
N PRO A 11 2.12 -6.62 21.12
CA PRO A 11 1.45 -7.74 20.47
C PRO A 11 2.18 -9.04 20.83
N VAL A 12 1.44 -10.07 21.22
CA VAL A 12 2.01 -11.40 21.46
C VAL A 12 2.47 -11.95 20.12
N LEU A 13 3.79 -12.11 19.95
CA LEU A 13 4.36 -12.70 18.74
C LEU A 13 3.99 -14.18 18.68
N ASN A 14 3.01 -14.52 17.84
CA ASN A 14 2.66 -15.90 17.57
C ASN A 14 3.58 -16.43 16.45
N PRO A 15 4.31 -17.55 16.64
CA PRO A 15 5.14 -18.14 15.59
C PRO A 15 4.34 -18.65 14.38
N VAL A 16 3.01 -18.77 14.49
CA VAL A 16 2.08 -19.05 13.38
C VAL A 16 1.72 -17.79 12.59
N SER A 17 2.00 -16.58 13.11
CA SER A 17 1.89 -15.35 12.31
C SER A 17 2.93 -15.42 11.20
N GLY A 18 2.48 -15.69 9.98
CA GLY A 18 3.34 -15.89 8.81
C GLY A 18 3.02 -17.16 8.03
N SER A 19 2.33 -18.15 8.61
CA SER A 19 1.77 -19.28 7.86
C SER A 19 0.35 -18.97 7.41
N GLY A 20 0.20 -17.93 6.60
CA GLY A 20 -1.04 -17.59 5.91
C GLY A 20 -0.77 -17.45 4.42
N HIS A 21 -1.66 -17.96 3.58
CA HIS A 21 -1.68 -17.57 2.18
C HIS A 21 -2.30 -16.18 2.09
N VAL A 22 -1.57 -15.22 1.53
CA VAL A 22 -2.09 -13.90 1.24
C VAL A 22 -2.73 -13.99 -0.14
N GLU A 23 -4.05 -13.83 -0.20
CA GLU A 23 -4.79 -13.63 -1.44
C GLU A 23 -4.97 -12.12 -1.63
N GLU A 24 -4.40 -11.58 -2.70
CA GLU A 24 -4.44 -10.13 -3.00
C GLU A 24 -5.89 -9.62 -3.07
N ASP A 25 -6.76 -10.35 -3.75
CA ASP A 25 -8.19 -10.05 -3.88
C ASP A 25 -8.87 -9.94 -2.51
N LYS A 26 -8.54 -10.85 -1.59
CA LYS A 26 -9.09 -10.82 -0.24
C LYS A 26 -8.59 -9.61 0.55
N GLY A 27 -7.30 -9.27 0.43
CA GLY A 27 -6.75 -8.09 1.08
C GLY A 27 -7.43 -6.79 0.62
N PHE A 28 -7.76 -6.72 -0.67
CA PHE A 28 -8.52 -5.63 -1.24
C PHE A 28 -9.97 -5.56 -0.72
N GLU A 29 -10.70 -6.67 -0.76
CA GLU A 29 -12.09 -6.72 -0.27
C GLU A 29 -12.19 -6.45 1.23
N ASP A 30 -11.31 -7.03 2.05
CA ASP A 30 -11.29 -6.79 3.50
C ASP A 30 -11.01 -5.32 3.82
N THR A 31 -10.20 -4.64 3.00
CA THR A 31 -9.92 -3.20 3.19
C THR A 31 -11.14 -2.33 2.91
N LYS A 32 -12.04 -2.71 2.01
CA LYS A 32 -13.28 -1.96 1.73
C LYS A 32 -14.15 -1.81 2.98
N SER A 33 -14.28 -2.87 3.79
CA SER A 33 -15.02 -2.80 5.07
C SER A 33 -14.37 -1.82 6.06
N VAL A 34 -13.04 -1.71 6.07
CA VAL A 34 -12.33 -0.74 6.90
C VAL A 34 -12.60 0.69 6.42
N LEU A 35 -12.56 0.92 5.10
CA LEU A 35 -12.89 2.22 4.51
C LEU A 35 -14.34 2.63 4.81
N GLU A 36 -15.28 1.70 4.72
CA GLU A 36 -16.68 1.95 5.10
C GLU A 36 -16.81 2.34 6.57
N ALA A 37 -16.12 1.64 7.48
CA ALA A 37 -16.12 1.96 8.90
C ALA A 37 -15.51 3.35 9.20
N ILE A 38 -14.49 3.77 8.42
CA ILE A 38 -13.88 5.10 8.51
C ILE A 38 -14.85 6.17 7.98
N ASN A 39 -15.47 5.94 6.82
CA ASN A 39 -16.46 6.83 6.22
C ASN A 39 -17.67 7.03 7.15
N ASN A 40 -18.14 5.97 7.81
CA ASN A 40 -19.24 6.02 8.78
C ASN A 40 -18.92 6.88 10.02
N LYS A 41 -17.65 7.21 10.26
CA LYS A 41 -17.21 8.18 11.28
C LYS A 41 -17.13 9.62 10.76
N GLY A 42 -17.58 9.86 9.53
CA GLY A 42 -17.53 11.17 8.87
C GLY A 42 -16.17 11.55 8.30
N ILE A 43 -15.21 10.62 8.25
CA ILE A 43 -13.88 10.86 7.67
C ILE A 43 -13.94 10.53 6.19
N THR A 44 -13.74 11.54 5.33
CA THR A 44 -13.81 11.40 3.87
C THR A 44 -12.47 11.57 3.17
N ALA A 45 -11.47 12.11 3.87
CA ALA A 45 -10.10 12.24 3.38
C ALA A 45 -9.25 11.08 3.91
N ILE A 46 -9.04 10.08 3.07
CA ILE A 46 -8.37 8.82 3.38
C ILE A 46 -7.21 8.62 2.39
N GLY A 47 -6.00 8.55 2.93
CA GLY A 47 -4.84 8.00 2.22
C GLY A 47 -4.55 6.58 2.70
N ALA A 48 -3.88 5.78 1.89
CA ALA A 48 -3.41 4.46 2.28
C ALA A 48 -1.92 4.28 2.02
N ALA A 49 -1.27 3.53 2.91
CA ALA A 49 0.12 3.12 2.79
C ALA A 49 0.22 1.60 2.80
N GLY A 50 0.96 1.04 1.84
CA GLY A 50 1.11 -0.40 1.65
C GLY A 50 2.57 -0.80 1.67
N MET A 51 2.91 -1.83 2.44
CA MET A 51 4.26 -2.38 2.56
C MET A 51 4.35 -3.80 2.00
N CYS A 52 5.43 -4.13 1.28
CA CYS A 52 5.57 -5.42 0.61
C CYS A 52 4.38 -5.68 -0.33
N TRP A 53 3.73 -6.83 -0.22
CA TRP A 53 2.50 -7.19 -0.95
C TRP A 53 1.34 -6.22 -0.69
N GLY A 54 1.31 -5.54 0.46
CA GLY A 54 0.25 -4.58 0.79
C GLY A 54 0.24 -3.37 -0.17
N ALA A 55 1.34 -3.10 -0.85
CA ALA A 55 1.38 -2.07 -1.89
C ALA A 55 0.47 -2.42 -3.09
N LYS A 56 0.33 -3.71 -3.42
CA LYS A 56 -0.59 -4.17 -4.47
C LYS A 56 -2.04 -3.84 -4.12
N VAL A 57 -2.44 -4.12 -2.87
CA VAL A 57 -3.76 -3.74 -2.36
C VAL A 57 -4.00 -2.24 -2.45
N VAL A 58 -3.02 -1.42 -2.03
CA VAL A 58 -3.11 0.05 -2.12
C VAL A 58 -3.25 0.53 -3.57
N MET A 59 -2.59 -0.13 -4.51
CA MET A 59 -2.76 0.18 -5.94
C MET A 59 -4.16 -0.16 -6.44
N GLU A 60 -4.75 -1.29 -6.04
CA GLU A 60 -6.14 -1.61 -6.38
C GLU A 60 -7.12 -0.57 -5.79
N LEU A 61 -6.93 -0.14 -4.55
CA LEU A 61 -7.71 0.95 -3.94
C LEU A 61 -7.57 2.26 -4.73
N SER A 62 -6.37 2.56 -5.23
CA SER A 62 -6.11 3.75 -6.05
C SER A 62 -6.83 3.68 -7.40
N LYS A 63 -6.91 2.50 -8.03
CA LYS A 63 -7.61 2.31 -9.32
C LYS A 63 -9.13 2.48 -9.18
N GLU A 64 -9.70 2.01 -8.06
CA GLU A 64 -11.11 2.18 -7.73
C GLU A 64 -11.45 3.55 -7.11
N GLU A 65 -10.49 4.47 -6.99
CA GLU A 65 -10.69 5.82 -6.43
C GLU A 65 -11.20 5.82 -4.98
N LEU A 66 -10.88 4.77 -4.23
CA LEU A 66 -11.31 4.59 -2.85
C LEU A 66 -10.42 5.35 -1.85
N ILE A 67 -9.28 5.86 -2.31
CA ILE A 67 -8.30 6.63 -1.54
C ILE A 67 -7.86 7.87 -2.31
N GLN A 68 -7.53 8.95 -1.60
CA GLN A 68 -7.09 10.21 -2.18
C GLN A 68 -5.56 10.31 -2.31
N ALA A 69 -4.81 9.42 -1.67
CA ALA A 69 -3.36 9.34 -1.81
C ALA A 69 -2.86 7.93 -1.51
N ALA A 70 -1.82 7.51 -2.24
CA ALA A 70 -1.20 6.20 -2.12
C ALA A 70 0.30 6.33 -1.78
N VAL A 71 0.75 5.55 -0.79
CA VAL A 71 2.17 5.44 -0.41
C VAL A 71 2.59 3.98 -0.52
N LEU A 72 3.58 3.68 -1.37
CA LEU A 72 4.09 2.33 -1.58
C LEU A 72 5.47 2.19 -0.91
N LEU A 73 5.59 1.30 0.08
CA LEU A 73 6.78 1.10 0.91
C LEU A 73 7.43 -0.25 0.57
N HIS A 74 8.54 -0.25 -0.16
CA HIS A 74 9.14 -1.45 -0.76
C HIS A 74 8.03 -2.34 -1.40
N PRO A 75 7.37 -1.85 -2.47
CA PRO A 75 6.24 -2.58 -3.04
C PRO A 75 6.64 -3.97 -3.52
N THR A 76 5.73 -4.95 -3.43
CA THR A 76 5.87 -6.28 -4.03
C THR A 76 4.63 -6.57 -4.86
N PHE A 77 4.79 -7.29 -5.98
CA PHE A 77 3.73 -7.63 -6.94
C PHE A 77 3.07 -6.45 -7.68
N VAL A 78 3.52 -5.23 -7.42
CA VAL A 78 3.13 -4.05 -8.20
C VAL A 78 3.82 -4.08 -9.56
N THR A 79 3.04 -3.88 -10.62
CA THR A 79 3.51 -3.84 -12.00
C THR A 79 3.50 -2.41 -12.55
N VAL A 80 4.17 -2.21 -13.69
CA VAL A 80 4.16 -0.92 -14.39
C VAL A 80 2.74 -0.53 -14.79
N ASP A 81 1.91 -1.50 -15.18
CA ASP A 81 0.52 -1.23 -15.56
C ASP A 81 -0.35 -0.87 -14.36
N ASP A 82 -0.07 -1.41 -13.17
CA ASP A 82 -0.72 -0.95 -11.94
C ASP A 82 -0.47 0.54 -11.72
N ILE A 83 0.79 0.98 -11.84
CA ILE A 83 1.17 2.40 -11.68
C ILE A 83 0.50 3.29 -12.74
N LYS A 84 0.40 2.83 -13.99
CA LYS A 84 -0.33 3.54 -15.05
C LYS A 84 -1.81 3.71 -14.70
N CYS A 85 -2.45 2.64 -14.22
CA CYS A 85 -3.88 2.62 -13.92
C CYS A 85 -4.26 3.31 -12.61
N GLY A 86 -3.32 3.51 -11.68
CA GLY A 86 -3.57 4.22 -10.42
C GLY A 86 -3.99 5.68 -10.67
N LYS A 87 -5.06 6.12 -10.01
CA LYS A 87 -5.68 7.44 -10.23
C LYS A 87 -5.36 8.45 -9.12
N ALA A 88 -4.96 7.97 -7.95
CA ALA A 88 -4.54 8.84 -6.85
C ALA A 88 -3.10 9.33 -7.07
N PRO A 89 -2.70 10.47 -6.46
CA PRO A 89 -1.30 10.79 -6.25
C PRO A 89 -0.57 9.64 -5.53
N ILE A 90 0.56 9.21 -6.10
CA ILE A 90 1.34 8.06 -5.64
C ILE A 90 2.75 8.51 -5.28
N VAL A 91 3.25 8.06 -4.13
CA VAL A 91 4.68 8.12 -3.78
C VAL A 91 5.21 6.70 -3.59
N ILE A 92 6.42 6.45 -4.08
CA ILE A 92 7.07 5.13 -4.05
C ILE A 92 8.37 5.25 -3.28
N LEU A 93 8.48 4.48 -2.21
CA LEU A 93 9.66 4.36 -1.35
C LEU A 93 10.31 3.00 -1.64
N GLY A 94 11.07 2.93 -2.74
CA GLY A 94 11.80 1.73 -3.14
C GLY A 94 12.95 1.40 -2.16
N ALA A 95 13.22 0.11 -1.97
CA ALA A 95 14.38 -0.34 -1.19
C ALA A 95 15.63 -0.42 -2.07
N GLU A 96 16.78 -0.02 -1.52
CA GLU A 96 18.07 -0.01 -2.25
C GLU A 96 18.50 -1.42 -2.69
N ILE A 97 18.21 -2.42 -1.85
CA ILE A 97 18.57 -3.82 -2.07
C ILE A 97 17.28 -4.65 -2.09
N ASP A 98 16.63 -4.70 -3.25
CA ASP A 98 15.39 -5.44 -3.48
C ASP A 98 15.47 -6.20 -4.80
N HIS A 99 15.20 -7.51 -4.77
CA HIS A 99 15.20 -8.35 -5.97
C HIS A 99 13.81 -8.50 -6.60
N TRP A 100 12.74 -8.21 -5.85
CA TRP A 100 11.37 -8.20 -6.36
C TRP A 100 11.08 -6.89 -7.07
N THR A 101 11.24 -5.78 -6.34
CA THR A 101 11.08 -4.44 -6.89
C THR A 101 12.41 -3.72 -6.92
N SER A 102 13.25 -4.19 -7.85
CA SER A 102 14.59 -3.64 -8.06
C SER A 102 14.58 -2.13 -8.33
N PRO A 103 15.68 -1.41 -8.07
CA PRO A 103 15.81 0.00 -8.42
C PRO A 103 15.51 0.30 -9.90
N ALA A 104 15.82 -0.62 -10.80
CA ALA A 104 15.48 -0.49 -12.22
C ALA A 104 13.97 -0.51 -12.46
N LEU A 105 13.22 -1.32 -11.72
CA LEU A 105 11.76 -1.34 -11.80
C LEU A 105 11.15 -0.08 -11.15
N VAL A 106 11.69 0.37 -10.01
CA VAL A 106 11.30 1.65 -9.39
C VAL A 106 11.50 2.81 -10.36
N LYS A 107 12.59 2.80 -11.14
CA LYS A 107 12.84 3.81 -12.17
C LYS A 107 11.76 3.81 -13.26
N GLN A 108 11.31 2.63 -13.70
CA GLN A 108 10.19 2.54 -14.65
C GLN A 108 8.89 3.12 -14.07
N PHE A 109 8.65 2.93 -12.76
CA PHE A 109 7.49 3.53 -12.10
C PHE A 109 7.59 5.06 -12.05
N GLU A 110 8.77 5.59 -11.70
CA GLU A 110 9.04 7.03 -11.70
C GLU A 110 8.78 7.64 -13.09
N ASP A 111 9.29 7.02 -14.14
CA ASP A 111 9.13 7.51 -15.51
C ASP A 111 7.64 7.51 -15.94
N VAL A 112 6.86 6.51 -15.53
CA VAL A 112 5.40 6.50 -15.73
C VAL A 112 4.73 7.65 -14.99
N LEU A 113 5.06 7.85 -13.71
CA LEU A 113 4.45 8.91 -12.90
C LEU A 113 4.80 10.31 -13.44
N ALA A 114 6.05 10.53 -13.86
CA ALA A 114 6.51 11.79 -14.44
C ALA A 114 5.85 12.10 -15.80
N SER A 115 5.34 11.09 -16.50
CA SER A 115 4.62 11.26 -17.76
C SER A 115 3.14 11.63 -17.60
N LYS A 116 2.59 11.52 -16.38
CA LYS A 116 1.18 11.87 -16.13
C LYS A 116 1.00 13.39 -16.07
N PRO A 117 -0.11 13.92 -16.61
CA PRO A 117 -0.44 15.33 -16.43
C PRO A 117 -0.70 15.63 -14.95
N GLU A 118 -0.40 16.86 -14.52
CA GLU A 118 -0.77 17.38 -13.19
C GLU A 118 -2.29 17.51 -13.01
#